data_AF-K7LUH7-F1
#
_entry.id   AF-K7LUH7-F1
#
_cell.length_a   1.000
_cell.length_b   1.000
_cell.length_c   1.000
_cell.angle_alpha   90.00
_cell.angle_beta   90.00
_cell.angle_gamma   90.00
#
_symmetry.space_group_name_H-M   'P 1'
#
loop_
_entity.id
_entity.type
_entity.pdbx_description
1 polymer ?
#
loop_
_entity_poly.entity_id
_entity_poly.type
_entity_poly.pdbx_seq_one_letter_code
_entity_poly.pdbx_strand_id
1 'polypeptide(L)'
;MSGWLTIYTSDNPKSPFTKSSARTQLQAHVKSLLQHYSSENPSLVIVGHSLGATLSIVSAFDLVENGVTEVPVTAIVFGSPQVGNKAFNERFNMFPNLKVLHVKNVIDLIPHYPGKLLGYEYMGTELVIDTRKSPSLKDSRNPGDWHNLQAMLHVVAGWNGKKEEFEMRVKRSVALVNKSCEFLKEEYGVPGSWWVEKNKGMVKREDGEWVLDAPDEEDVPVLEEI
;
A
#
# COMPACT_ATOMS: atom_id res chain seq x y z
N MET A 1 -1.68 -11.34 -13.96
CA MET A 1 -2.24 -9.98 -14.03
C MET A 1 -3.76 -9.94 -13.94
N SER A 2 -4.54 -10.95 -14.36
CA SER A 2 -6.01 -10.83 -14.50
C SER A 2 -6.72 -10.23 -13.29
N GLY A 3 -6.51 -10.76 -12.07
CA GLY A 3 -7.19 -10.24 -10.87
C GLY A 3 -6.86 -8.77 -10.58
N TRP A 4 -5.60 -8.36 -10.77
CA TRP A 4 -5.14 -6.98 -10.58
C TRP A 4 -5.83 -6.05 -11.58
N LEU A 5 -5.85 -6.45 -12.85
CA LEU A 5 -6.48 -5.68 -13.92
C LEU A 5 -7.99 -5.59 -13.74
N THR A 6 -8.66 -6.68 -13.37
CA THR A 6 -10.10 -6.67 -13.10
C THR A 6 -10.45 -5.63 -12.02
N ILE A 7 -9.74 -5.62 -10.89
CA ILE A 7 -9.99 -4.61 -9.83
C ILE A 7 -9.72 -3.20 -10.35
N TYR A 8 -8.68 -3.02 -11.16
CA TYR A 8 -8.27 -1.70 -11.64
C TYR A 8 -9.18 -1.14 -12.74
N THR A 9 -9.69 -1.97 -13.65
CA THR A 9 -10.36 -1.54 -14.88
C THR A 9 -11.85 -1.84 -14.96
N SER A 10 -12.41 -2.63 -14.03
CA SER A 10 -13.86 -2.90 -14.04
C SER A 10 -14.66 -1.70 -13.54
N ASP A 11 -15.82 -1.51 -14.16
CA ASP A 11 -16.85 -0.55 -13.76
C ASP A 11 -18.20 -1.27 -13.55
N ASN A 12 -19.17 -0.53 -13.03
CA ASN A 12 -20.53 -0.96 -12.85
C ASN A 12 -21.48 0.24 -13.05
N PRO A 13 -22.13 0.38 -14.22
CA PRO A 13 -23.05 1.49 -14.51
C PRO A 13 -24.24 1.61 -13.56
N LYS A 14 -24.56 0.56 -12.79
CA LYS A 14 -25.63 0.57 -11.79
C LYS A 14 -25.16 1.03 -10.41
N SER A 15 -23.85 1.15 -10.20
CA SER A 15 -23.26 1.64 -8.95
C SER A 15 -23.14 3.16 -9.02
N PRO A 16 -23.53 3.91 -7.97
CA PRO A 16 -23.32 5.35 -7.94
C PRO A 16 -21.84 5.76 -7.75
N PHE A 17 -20.97 4.82 -7.33
CA PHE A 17 -19.57 5.09 -6.93
C PHE A 17 -18.51 4.52 -7.89
N THR A 18 -18.93 3.59 -8.75
CA THR A 18 -18.04 2.89 -9.68
C THR A 18 -18.68 2.88 -11.06
N LYS A 19 -19.32 3.98 -11.47
CA LYS A 19 -19.86 4.14 -12.83
C LYS A 19 -18.71 4.12 -13.83
N SER A 20 -17.57 4.66 -13.41
CA SER A 20 -16.28 4.51 -14.05
C SER A 20 -15.35 3.65 -13.20
N SER A 21 -14.34 3.08 -13.85
CA SER A 21 -13.35 2.23 -13.17
C SER A 21 -12.40 3.05 -12.30
N ALA A 22 -11.75 2.40 -11.32
CA ALA A 22 -10.70 3.02 -10.52
C ALA A 22 -9.57 3.61 -11.39
N ARG A 23 -9.24 2.95 -12.52
CA ARG A 23 -8.32 3.47 -13.55
C ARG A 23 -8.78 4.82 -14.08
N THR A 24 -10.04 4.91 -14.53
CA THR A 24 -10.60 6.14 -15.12
C THR A 24 -10.61 7.28 -14.11
N GLN A 25 -11.08 7.02 -12.89
CA GLN A 25 -11.12 8.01 -11.80
C GLN A 25 -9.71 8.55 -11.51
N LEU A 26 -8.73 7.65 -11.34
CA LEU A 26 -7.34 8.03 -11.07
C LEU A 26 -6.72 8.83 -12.23
N GLN A 27 -6.86 8.34 -13.47
CA GLN A 27 -6.29 9.01 -14.63
C GLN A 27 -6.84 10.44 -14.81
N ALA A 28 -8.15 10.62 -14.64
CA ALA A 28 -8.78 11.94 -14.73
C ALA A 28 -8.26 12.89 -13.64
N HIS A 29 -8.21 12.42 -12.39
CA HIS A 29 -7.77 13.24 -11.26
C HIS A 29 -6.27 13.62 -11.37
N VAL A 30 -5.40 12.66 -11.68
CA VAL A 30 -3.96 12.90 -11.83
C VAL A 30 -3.68 13.87 -12.99
N LYS A 31 -4.34 13.70 -14.15
CA LYS A 31 -4.16 14.62 -15.29
C LYS A 31 -4.60 16.05 -14.93
N SER A 32 -5.71 16.19 -14.21
CA SER A 32 -6.19 17.50 -13.73
C SER A 32 -5.18 18.17 -12.79
N LEU A 33 -4.67 17.44 -11.80
CA LEU A 33 -3.66 17.95 -10.87
C LEU A 33 -2.36 18.34 -11.58
N LEU A 34 -1.86 17.49 -12.48
CA LEU A 34 -0.63 17.79 -13.23
C LEU A 34 -0.78 19.01 -14.15
N GLN A 35 -1.97 19.24 -14.71
CA GLN A 35 -2.26 20.46 -15.46
C GLN A 35 -2.26 21.68 -14.55
N HIS A 36 -2.92 21.59 -13.39
CA HIS A 36 -3.02 22.68 -12.42
C HIS A 36 -1.66 23.10 -11.87
N TYR A 37 -0.83 22.13 -11.51
CA TYR A 37 0.51 22.34 -10.94
C TYR A 37 1.64 22.32 -11.97
N SER A 38 1.32 22.49 -13.26
CA SER A 38 2.30 22.37 -14.36
C SER A 38 3.49 23.33 -14.26
N SER A 39 3.34 24.47 -13.59
CA SER A 39 4.41 25.45 -13.36
C SER A 39 5.34 25.12 -12.19
N GLU A 40 5.01 24.12 -11.36
CA GLU A 40 5.71 23.84 -10.09
C GLU A 40 6.68 22.66 -10.17
N ASN A 41 6.94 22.11 -11.37
CA ASN A 41 7.75 20.92 -11.59
C ASN A 41 7.33 19.73 -10.68
N PRO A 42 6.07 19.28 -10.79
CA PRO A 42 5.53 18.28 -9.87
C PRO A 42 6.16 16.89 -10.09
N SER A 43 5.98 16.01 -9.11
CA SER A 43 6.27 14.58 -9.21
C SER A 43 5.11 13.76 -8.66
N LEU A 44 4.96 12.53 -9.13
CA LEU A 44 3.93 11.62 -8.66
C LEU A 44 4.54 10.49 -7.84
N VAL A 45 4.07 10.34 -6.60
CA VAL A 45 4.43 9.22 -5.72
C VAL A 45 3.18 8.43 -5.40
N ILE A 46 3.16 7.16 -5.80
CA ILE A 46 2.05 6.23 -5.54
C ILE A 46 2.52 5.20 -4.51
N VAL A 47 1.75 5.00 -3.45
CA VAL A 47 2.13 4.10 -2.36
C VAL A 47 1.06 3.06 -2.13
N GLY A 48 1.49 1.86 -1.74
CA GLY A 48 0.57 0.78 -1.47
C GLY A 48 1.20 -0.37 -0.71
N HIS A 49 0.35 -1.15 -0.05
CA HIS A 49 0.71 -2.38 0.64
C HIS A 49 -0.11 -3.54 0.11
N SER A 50 0.48 -4.74 0.01
CA SER A 50 -0.22 -5.96 -0.40
C SER A 50 -0.95 -5.81 -1.76
N LEU A 51 -2.27 -6.00 -1.82
CA LEU A 51 -3.07 -5.70 -3.02
C LEU A 51 -2.86 -4.26 -3.52
N GLY A 52 -2.85 -3.28 -2.61
CA GLY A 52 -2.64 -1.86 -2.94
C GLY A 52 -1.25 -1.60 -3.52
N ALA A 53 -0.24 -2.38 -3.13
CA ALA A 53 1.10 -2.31 -3.73
C ALA A 53 1.07 -2.71 -5.21
N THR A 54 0.41 -3.82 -5.54
CA THR A 54 0.24 -4.23 -6.94
C THR A 54 -0.56 -3.19 -7.75
N LEU A 55 -1.64 -2.66 -7.18
CA LEU A 55 -2.44 -1.61 -7.82
C LEU A 55 -1.63 -0.33 -8.06
N SER A 56 -0.74 0.04 -7.13
CA SER A 56 0.17 1.19 -7.26
C SER A 56 1.15 1.03 -8.43
N ILE A 57 1.67 -0.19 -8.63
CA ILE A 57 2.58 -0.48 -9.75
C ILE A 57 1.82 -0.43 -11.08
N VAL A 58 0.66 -1.09 -11.14
CA VAL A 58 -0.17 -1.12 -12.35
C VAL A 58 -0.62 0.29 -12.73
N SER A 59 -1.03 1.11 -11.76
CA SER A 59 -1.45 2.48 -12.02
C SER A 59 -0.30 3.40 -12.40
N ALA A 60 0.86 3.30 -11.75
CA ALA A 60 2.05 4.06 -12.13
C ALA A 60 2.48 3.75 -13.57
N PHE A 61 2.50 2.46 -13.93
CA PHE A 61 2.76 2.02 -15.30
C PHE A 61 1.72 2.57 -16.28
N ASP A 62 0.43 2.40 -15.98
CA ASP A 62 -0.66 2.83 -16.86
C ASP A 62 -0.69 4.34 -17.08
N LEU A 63 -0.41 5.15 -16.06
CA LEU A 63 -0.33 6.61 -16.18
C LEU A 63 0.78 7.03 -17.17
N VAL A 64 1.97 6.44 -17.05
CA VAL A 64 3.10 6.76 -17.93
C VAL A 64 2.86 6.24 -19.35
N GLU A 65 2.35 5.02 -19.48
CA GLU A 65 1.95 4.42 -20.76
C GLU A 65 0.90 5.28 -21.49
N ASN A 66 0.04 5.99 -20.75
CA ASN A 66 -1.06 6.80 -21.27
C ASN A 66 -0.83 8.32 -21.15
N GLY A 67 0.43 8.76 -21.22
CA GLY A 67 0.81 10.15 -21.51
C GLY A 67 1.32 10.98 -20.34
N VAL A 68 1.54 10.40 -19.15
CA VAL A 68 2.25 11.09 -18.05
C VAL A 68 3.76 10.93 -18.25
N THR A 69 4.32 11.69 -19.18
CA THR A 69 5.74 11.60 -19.60
C THR A 69 6.63 12.68 -19.00
N GLU A 70 6.06 13.84 -18.67
CA GLU A 70 6.82 15.06 -18.33
C GLU A 70 7.29 15.12 -16.87
N VAL A 71 6.80 14.22 -16.01
CA VAL A 71 7.09 14.21 -14.57
C VAL A 71 7.66 12.87 -14.11
N PRO A 72 8.51 12.85 -13.06
CA PRO A 72 8.90 11.62 -12.41
C PRO A 72 7.69 10.92 -11.78
N VAL A 73 7.55 9.62 -12.03
CA VAL A 73 6.52 8.76 -11.44
C VAL A 73 7.20 7.65 -10.66
N THR A 74 6.96 7.58 -9.35
CA THR A 74 7.57 6.59 -8.47
C THR A 74 6.50 5.84 -7.69
N ALA A 75 6.54 4.51 -7.74
CA ALA A 75 5.78 3.68 -6.80
C ALA A 75 6.66 3.23 -5.63
N ILE A 76 6.27 3.50 -4.38
CA ILE A 76 6.94 2.97 -3.19
C ILE A 76 5.98 1.99 -2.52
N VAL A 77 6.32 0.70 -2.58
CA VAL A 77 5.38 -0.36 -2.26
C VAL A 77 5.90 -1.30 -1.19
N PHE A 78 5.00 -1.80 -0.34
CA PHE A 78 5.32 -2.66 0.78
C PHE A 78 4.66 -4.04 0.60
N GLY A 79 5.44 -5.12 0.71
CA GLY A 79 4.89 -6.48 0.65
C GLY A 79 4.18 -6.80 -0.69
N SER A 80 4.59 -6.17 -1.79
CA SER A 80 3.93 -6.34 -3.10
C SER A 80 4.03 -7.79 -3.59
N PRO A 81 2.91 -8.46 -3.92
CA PRO A 81 2.92 -9.61 -4.82
C PRO A 81 3.59 -9.29 -6.16
N GLN A 82 3.94 -10.33 -6.91
CA GLN A 82 4.41 -10.16 -8.28
C GLN A 82 3.27 -9.69 -9.20
N VAL A 83 3.59 -8.74 -10.09
CA VAL A 83 2.59 -8.02 -10.88
C VAL A 83 2.39 -8.63 -12.25
N GLY A 84 3.45 -8.69 -13.04
CA GLY A 84 3.41 -9.06 -14.46
C GLY A 84 4.44 -10.10 -14.87
N ASN A 85 4.42 -10.42 -16.15
CA ASN A 85 5.37 -11.36 -16.77
C ASN A 85 6.59 -10.61 -17.33
N LYS A 86 7.48 -11.35 -18.00
CA LYS A 86 8.67 -10.78 -18.65
C LYS A 86 8.34 -9.64 -19.64
N ALA A 87 7.30 -9.80 -20.46
CA ALA A 87 6.91 -8.78 -21.44
C ALA A 87 6.44 -7.47 -20.77
N PHE A 88 5.70 -7.58 -19.66
CA PHE A 88 5.35 -6.43 -18.84
C PHE A 88 6.60 -5.71 -18.31
N ASN A 89 7.58 -6.45 -17.77
CA ASN A 89 8.83 -5.86 -17.27
C ASN A 89 9.64 -5.19 -18.38
N GLU A 90 9.71 -5.81 -19.56
CA GLU A 90 10.38 -5.23 -20.74
C GLU A 90 9.72 -3.90 -21.13
N ARG A 91 8.38 -3.84 -21.21
CA ARG A 91 7.64 -2.60 -21.50
C ARG A 91 7.82 -1.56 -20.40
N PHE A 92 7.73 -1.95 -19.14
CA PHE A 92 7.94 -1.06 -17.99
C PHE A 92 9.32 -0.38 -18.05
N ASN A 93 10.37 -1.14 -18.38
CA ASN A 93 11.74 -0.63 -18.45
C ASN A 93 12.00 0.33 -19.62
N MET A 94 11.06 0.45 -20.57
CA MET A 94 11.14 1.47 -21.64
C MET A 94 10.86 2.88 -21.12
N PHE A 95 10.29 3.04 -19.94
CA PHE A 95 9.90 4.33 -19.39
C PHE A 95 10.95 4.88 -18.41
N PRO A 96 11.78 5.86 -18.82
CA PRO A 96 12.87 6.36 -17.97
C PRO A 96 12.36 7.13 -16.74
N ASN A 97 11.21 7.80 -16.85
CA ASN A 97 10.56 8.57 -15.78
C ASN A 97 9.80 7.70 -14.77
N LEU A 98 9.71 6.39 -14.99
CA LEU A 98 9.01 5.45 -14.12
C LEU A 98 10.00 4.66 -13.26
N LYS A 99 9.75 4.60 -11.94
CA LYS A 99 10.53 3.82 -10.97
C LYS A 99 9.62 3.13 -9.96
N VAL A 100 10.03 1.97 -9.46
CA VAL A 100 9.35 1.26 -8.38
C VAL A 100 10.39 0.84 -7.34
N LEU A 101 10.13 1.15 -6.06
CA LEU A 101 10.87 0.65 -4.91
C LEU A 101 10.00 -0.34 -4.13
N HIS A 102 10.43 -1.59 -4.05
CA HIS A 102 9.80 -2.66 -3.30
C HIS A 102 10.43 -2.83 -1.93
N VAL A 103 9.71 -2.47 -0.86
CA VAL A 103 10.08 -2.85 0.51
C VAL A 103 9.55 -4.25 0.79
N LYS A 104 10.46 -5.21 1.00
CA LYS A 104 10.14 -6.62 1.22
C LYS A 104 10.68 -7.08 2.56
N ASN A 105 9.82 -7.69 3.37
CA ASN A 105 10.28 -8.40 4.57
C ASN A 105 10.76 -9.80 4.14
N VAL A 106 11.99 -10.18 4.50
CA VAL A 106 12.63 -11.41 4.00
C VAL A 106 11.87 -12.69 4.34
N ILE A 107 11.05 -12.67 5.41
CA ILE A 107 10.23 -13.80 5.83
C ILE A 107 8.78 -13.72 5.35
N ASP A 108 8.37 -12.62 4.71
CA ASP A 108 7.04 -12.48 4.13
C ASP A 108 6.95 -13.27 2.83
N LEU A 109 5.96 -14.16 2.75
CA LEU A 109 5.75 -15.05 1.61
C LEU A 109 4.97 -14.38 0.48
N ILE A 110 4.20 -13.32 0.76
CA ILE A 110 3.32 -12.67 -0.21
C ILE A 110 4.10 -12.13 -1.43
N PRO A 111 5.29 -11.50 -1.28
CA PRO A 111 6.07 -11.04 -2.43
C PRO A 111 6.53 -12.12 -3.41
N HIS A 112 6.46 -13.40 -3.03
CA HIS A 112 6.82 -14.52 -3.88
C HIS A 112 5.63 -15.07 -4.68
N TYR A 113 4.40 -14.66 -4.35
CA TYR A 113 3.19 -15.04 -5.06
C TYR A 113 2.93 -14.09 -6.26
N PRO A 114 2.46 -14.56 -7.42
CA PRO A 114 2.15 -15.95 -7.77
C PRO A 114 3.38 -16.82 -8.08
N GLY A 115 4.51 -16.20 -8.43
CA GLY A 115 5.79 -16.87 -8.64
C GLY A 115 6.12 -17.16 -10.10
N LYS A 116 7.40 -17.49 -10.36
CA LYS A 116 7.93 -17.72 -11.72
C LYS A 116 7.27 -18.88 -12.45
N LEU A 117 6.84 -19.92 -11.74
CA LEU A 117 6.15 -21.07 -12.34
C LEU A 117 4.82 -20.68 -13.02
N LEU A 118 4.21 -19.57 -12.60
CA LEU A 118 3.02 -18.98 -13.22
C LEU A 118 3.35 -17.87 -14.22
N GLY A 119 4.62 -17.73 -14.61
CA GLY A 119 5.10 -16.79 -15.62
C GLY A 119 5.33 -15.35 -15.12
N TYR A 120 5.29 -15.12 -13.80
CA TYR A 120 5.53 -13.80 -13.22
C TYR A 120 7.01 -13.54 -12.96
N GLU A 121 7.43 -12.28 -13.06
CA GLU A 121 8.81 -11.87 -12.86
C GLU A 121 8.92 -10.76 -11.81
N TYR A 122 10.04 -10.74 -11.09
CA TYR A 122 10.36 -9.62 -10.20
C TYR A 122 10.73 -8.38 -11.02
N MET A 123 10.44 -7.20 -10.48
CA MET A 123 10.69 -5.92 -11.15
C MET A 123 11.12 -4.84 -10.16
N GLY A 124 11.60 -3.71 -10.70
CA GLY A 124 11.97 -2.54 -9.91
C GLY A 124 13.22 -2.75 -9.04
N THR A 125 13.38 -1.87 -8.06
CA THR A 125 14.47 -1.91 -7.08
C THR A 125 13.94 -2.47 -5.76
N GLU A 126 14.72 -3.29 -5.06
CA GLU A 126 14.32 -3.89 -3.80
C GLU A 126 15.04 -3.27 -2.60
N LEU A 127 14.28 -2.96 -1.54
CA LEU A 127 14.79 -2.77 -0.19
C LEU A 127 14.33 -3.96 0.66
N VAL A 128 15.24 -4.92 0.87
CA VAL A 128 14.96 -6.10 1.69
C VAL A 128 15.27 -5.81 3.15
N ILE A 129 14.23 -5.89 3.98
CA ILE A 129 14.28 -5.75 5.44
C ILE A 129 14.05 -7.11 6.10
N ASP A 130 14.31 -7.19 7.41
CA ASP A 130 14.03 -8.39 8.20
C ASP A 130 13.44 -7.99 9.55
N THR A 131 12.15 -8.29 9.75
CA THR A 131 11.43 -7.97 11.00
C THR A 131 12.04 -8.62 12.23
N ARG A 132 12.74 -9.75 12.07
CA ARG A 132 13.37 -10.46 13.20
C ARG A 132 14.53 -9.69 13.81
N LYS A 133 15.04 -8.65 13.15
CA LYS A 133 16.12 -7.80 13.70
C LYS A 133 15.64 -6.83 14.77
N SER A 134 14.35 -6.49 14.80
CA SER A 134 13.85 -5.58 15.81
C SER A 134 13.75 -6.30 17.17
N PRO A 135 14.43 -5.82 18.23
CA PRO A 135 14.33 -6.42 19.56
C PRO A 135 12.92 -6.29 20.16
N SER A 136 12.08 -5.40 19.62
CA SER A 136 10.71 -5.18 20.08
C SER A 136 9.68 -6.18 19.56
N LEU A 137 10.00 -6.92 18.49
CA LEU A 137 9.06 -7.84 17.83
C LEU A 137 9.23 -9.26 18.40
N LYS A 138 8.11 -9.97 18.53
CA LYS A 138 8.09 -11.41 18.87
C LYS A 138 8.76 -12.21 17.75
N ASP A 139 9.33 -13.37 18.06
CA ASP A 139 9.67 -14.38 17.05
C ASP A 139 8.38 -15.10 16.60
N SER A 140 7.57 -14.40 15.80
CA SER A 140 6.24 -14.85 15.42
C SER A 140 6.28 -15.91 14.32
N ARG A 141 5.41 -16.92 14.45
CA ARG A 141 5.14 -17.92 13.41
C ARG A 141 3.91 -17.59 12.56
N ASN A 142 3.29 -16.43 12.77
CA ASN A 142 2.08 -16.01 12.06
C ASN A 142 2.46 -15.25 10.77
N PRO A 143 2.10 -15.74 9.58
CA PRO A 143 2.36 -15.03 8.32
C PRO A 143 1.75 -13.63 8.25
N GLY A 144 0.64 -13.39 8.96
CA GLY A 144 0.02 -12.07 9.04
C GLY A 144 0.92 -11.02 9.71
N ASP A 145 1.75 -11.42 10.68
CA ASP A 145 2.71 -10.53 11.34
C ASP A 145 3.86 -10.17 10.39
N TRP A 146 4.34 -11.13 9.61
CA TRP A 146 5.42 -10.93 8.64
C TRP A 146 5.01 -9.97 7.53
N HIS A 147 3.73 -10.03 7.14
CA HIS A 147 3.13 -9.19 6.11
C HIS A 147 2.56 -7.87 6.65
N ASN A 148 2.65 -7.58 7.96
CA ASN A 148 2.04 -6.39 8.56
C ASN A 148 2.77 -5.09 8.15
N LEU A 149 2.04 -4.15 7.56
CA LEU A 149 2.59 -2.86 7.11
C LEU A 149 3.27 -2.07 8.24
N GLN A 150 2.66 -1.99 9.42
CA GLN A 150 3.19 -1.19 10.53
C GLN A 150 4.49 -1.79 11.09
N ALA A 151 4.62 -3.13 11.07
CA ALA A 151 5.85 -3.84 11.39
C ALA A 151 6.94 -3.59 10.34
N MET A 152 6.61 -3.62 9.04
CA MET A 152 7.55 -3.27 7.98
C MET A 152 8.06 -1.83 8.13
N LEU A 153 7.16 -0.86 8.37
CA LEU A 153 7.53 0.55 8.59
C LEU A 153 8.34 0.75 9.88
N HIS A 154 8.04 0.00 10.94
CA HIS A 154 8.86 0.00 12.17
C HIS A 154 10.28 -0.44 11.88
N VAL A 155 10.45 -1.49 11.07
CA VAL A 155 11.78 -1.99 10.74
C VAL A 155 12.50 -1.02 9.81
N VAL A 156 11.83 -0.48 8.79
CA VAL A 156 12.42 0.57 7.92
C VAL A 156 12.95 1.74 8.75
N ALA A 157 12.22 2.15 9.80
CA ALA A 157 12.63 3.24 10.68
C ALA A 157 13.91 2.96 11.50
N GLY A 158 14.34 1.70 11.63
CA GLY A 158 15.58 1.31 12.34
C GLY A 158 16.52 0.40 11.55
N TRP A 159 16.30 0.26 10.23
CA TRP A 159 17.06 -0.66 9.39
C TRP A 159 18.42 -0.07 9.01
N ASN A 160 19.50 -0.71 9.47
CA ASN A 160 20.88 -0.33 9.13
C ASN A 160 21.57 -1.33 8.18
N GLY A 161 20.81 -2.28 7.64
CA GLY A 161 21.33 -3.36 6.80
C GLY A 161 21.41 -4.71 7.51
N LYS A 162 21.67 -5.75 6.72
CA LYS A 162 21.61 -7.15 7.19
C LYS A 162 22.67 -7.45 8.26
N LYS A 163 23.85 -6.83 8.18
CA LYS A 163 24.98 -7.09 9.08
C LYS A 163 25.06 -6.14 10.28
N GLU A 164 24.43 -4.98 10.20
CA GLU A 164 24.49 -3.94 11.24
C GLU A 164 23.37 -4.09 12.27
N GLU A 165 23.56 -3.62 13.49
CA GLU A 165 22.54 -3.69 14.54
C GLU A 165 21.27 -2.88 14.18
N PHE A 166 20.13 -3.36 14.66
CA PHE A 166 18.88 -2.62 14.55
C PHE A 166 18.90 -1.42 15.50
N GLU A 167 18.80 -0.21 14.95
CA GLU A 167 18.84 1.02 15.73
C GLU A 167 17.90 2.03 15.09
N MET A 168 16.91 2.51 15.84
CA MET A 168 15.95 3.49 15.35
C MET A 168 16.66 4.76 14.88
N ARG A 169 16.52 5.09 13.59
CA ARG A 169 17.08 6.29 12.96
C ARG A 169 16.09 7.46 12.93
N VAL A 170 14.81 7.18 13.13
CA VAL A 170 13.74 8.18 13.19
C VAL A 170 12.83 7.90 14.37
N LYS A 171 12.23 8.97 14.93
CA LYS A 171 11.23 8.84 15.98
C LYS A 171 9.96 8.20 15.41
N ARG A 172 9.62 7.00 15.88
CA ARG A 172 8.39 6.29 15.51
C ARG A 172 7.86 5.54 16.72
N SER A 173 6.57 5.67 16.99
CA SER A 173 5.94 4.93 18.10
C SER A 173 5.88 3.44 17.76
N VAL A 174 6.52 2.63 18.61
CA VAL A 174 6.52 1.17 18.50
C VAL A 174 5.11 0.59 18.62
N ALA A 175 4.21 1.25 19.37
CA ALA A 175 2.82 0.84 19.56
C ALA A 175 2.03 0.75 18.24
N LEU A 176 2.44 1.48 17.19
CA LEU A 176 1.81 1.41 15.88
C LEU A 176 1.84 0.01 15.26
N VAL A 177 2.82 -0.82 15.63
CA VAL A 177 2.94 -2.21 15.15
C VAL A 177 1.66 -2.99 15.45
N ASN A 178 1.14 -2.89 16.68
CA ASN A 178 -0.04 -3.66 17.11
C ASN A 178 -1.39 -3.06 16.64
N LYS A 179 -1.41 -2.11 15.69
CA LYS A 179 -2.68 -1.55 15.17
C LYS A 179 -3.64 -2.66 14.72
N SER A 180 -3.15 -3.64 13.97
CA SER A 180 -3.95 -4.72 13.37
C SER A 180 -3.38 -6.13 13.63
N CYS A 181 -2.47 -6.26 14.60
CA CYS A 181 -1.88 -7.53 15.01
C CYS A 181 -1.40 -7.46 16.47
N GLU A 182 -0.76 -8.52 16.96
CA GLU A 182 -0.17 -8.59 18.30
C GLU A 182 1.31 -9.01 18.23
N PHE A 183 2.08 -8.32 17.38
CA PHE A 183 3.45 -8.70 17.03
C PHE A 183 4.51 -8.17 18.00
N LEU A 184 4.21 -7.13 18.78
CA LEU A 184 5.10 -6.64 19.84
C LEU A 184 5.24 -7.64 20.98
N LYS A 185 6.43 -7.71 21.58
CA LYS A 185 6.65 -8.47 22.83
C LYS A 185 5.77 -7.94 23.96
N GLU A 186 5.33 -8.84 24.85
CA GLU A 186 4.41 -8.54 25.95
C GLU A 186 4.96 -7.48 26.91
N GLU A 187 6.28 -7.43 27.10
CA GLU A 187 7.00 -6.45 27.95
C GLU A 187 6.73 -4.98 27.58
N TYR A 188 6.26 -4.70 26.37
CA TYR A 188 5.89 -3.34 25.94
C TYR A 188 4.50 -2.92 26.43
N GLY A 189 3.66 -3.83 26.92
CA GLY A 189 2.34 -3.51 27.47
C GLY A 189 1.34 -2.93 26.47
N VAL A 190 1.59 -3.08 25.15
CA VAL A 190 0.71 -2.56 24.10
C VAL A 190 -0.30 -3.65 23.70
N PRO A 191 -1.62 -3.42 23.88
CA PRO A 191 -2.64 -4.39 23.48
C PRO A 191 -2.54 -4.76 21.99
N GLY A 192 -2.81 -6.02 21.65
CA GLY A 192 -2.93 -6.46 20.27
C GLY A 192 -4.17 -5.89 19.59
N SER A 193 -4.08 -5.66 18.27
CA SER A 193 -5.19 -5.22 17.41
C SER A 193 -5.97 -4.05 18.03
N TRP A 194 -5.25 -3.08 18.59
CA TRP A 194 -5.86 -2.02 19.39
C TRP A 194 -6.58 -0.97 18.54
N TRP A 195 -6.34 -0.91 17.23
CA TRP A 195 -7.00 0.05 16.35
C TRP A 195 -8.44 -0.35 16.09
N VAL A 196 -9.36 0.31 16.78
CA VAL A 196 -10.80 0.12 16.63
C VAL A 196 -11.50 1.43 16.96
N GLU A 197 -12.60 1.71 16.25
CA GLU A 197 -13.45 2.85 16.58
C GLU A 197 -13.98 2.76 18.01
N LYS A 198 -14.15 3.91 18.65
CA LYS A 198 -14.72 3.97 20.00
C LYS A 198 -16.07 3.25 20.00
N ASN A 199 -16.26 2.29 20.91
CA ASN A 199 -17.45 1.43 20.96
C ASN A 199 -17.79 0.74 19.62
N LYS A 200 -16.81 0.52 18.74
CA LYS A 200 -17.00 -0.01 17.37
C LYS A 200 -17.97 0.84 16.53
N GLY A 201 -17.92 2.16 16.70
CA GLY A 201 -18.77 3.12 16.00
C GLY A 201 -20.17 3.28 16.61
N MET A 202 -20.47 2.63 17.75
CA MET A 202 -21.75 2.82 18.41
C MET A 202 -21.76 4.12 19.22
N VAL A 203 -22.82 4.91 19.07
CA VAL A 203 -23.09 6.14 19.82
C VAL A 203 -24.44 6.07 20.49
N LYS A 204 -24.55 6.69 21.68
CA LYS A 204 -25.80 6.79 22.43
C LYS A 204 -26.47 8.12 22.10
N ARG A 205 -27.66 8.07 21.53
CA ARG A 205 -28.48 9.26 21.22
C ARG A 205 -29.12 9.84 22.48
N GLU A 206 -29.74 11.01 22.34
CA GLU A 206 -30.43 11.72 23.44
C GLU A 206 -31.61 10.94 24.03
N ASP A 207 -32.31 10.13 23.22
CA ASP A 207 -33.40 9.24 23.65
C ASP A 207 -32.91 8.03 24.48
N GLY A 208 -31.60 7.83 24.56
CA GLY A 208 -30.96 6.74 25.28
C GLY A 208 -30.66 5.51 24.44
N GLU A 209 -31.08 5.46 23.17
CA GLU A 209 -30.82 4.35 22.25
C GLU A 209 -29.37 4.36 21.74
N TRP A 210 -28.80 3.17 21.56
CA TRP A 210 -27.50 3.00 20.93
C TRP A 210 -27.67 2.70 19.45
N VAL A 211 -27.06 3.52 18.61
CA VAL A 211 -27.07 3.36 17.14
C VAL A 211 -25.66 3.35 16.60
N LEU A 212 -25.48 2.81 15.39
CA LEU A 212 -24.24 3.01 14.65
C LEU A 212 -24.18 4.47 14.24
N ASP A 213 -23.05 5.12 14.49
CA ASP A 213 -22.82 6.49 14.05
C ASP A 213 -22.84 6.56 12.52
N ALA A 214 -23.18 7.74 12.00
CA ALA A 214 -22.94 7.97 10.59
C ALA A 214 -21.42 7.95 10.34
N PRO A 215 -20.95 7.49 9.17
CA PRO A 215 -19.56 7.72 8.77
C PRO A 215 -19.27 9.23 8.81
N ASP A 216 -18.03 9.58 9.16
CA ASP A 216 -17.57 10.96 9.02
C ASP A 216 -17.75 11.43 7.56
N GLU A 217 -17.99 12.73 7.36
CA GLU A 217 -18.25 13.27 6.01
C GLU A 217 -17.14 12.94 5.01
N GLU A 218 -15.89 12.85 5.49
CA GLU A 218 -14.72 12.48 4.67
C GLU A 218 -14.67 10.99 4.27
N ASP A 219 -15.35 10.13 5.02
CA ASP A 219 -15.44 8.69 4.76
C ASP A 219 -16.63 8.33 3.85
N VAL A 220 -17.53 9.28 3.60
CA VAL A 220 -18.63 9.09 2.66
C VAL A 220 -18.08 9.06 1.22
N PRO A 221 -18.29 7.97 0.46
CA PRO A 221 -17.79 7.91 -0.91
C PRO A 221 -18.43 9.01 -1.77
N VAL A 222 -17.61 9.75 -2.50
CA VAL A 222 -18.07 10.81 -3.40
C VAL A 222 -18.82 10.18 -4.58
N LEU A 223 -20.04 10.67 -4.86
CA LEU A 223 -20.82 10.23 -6.00
C LEU A 223 -20.15 10.66 -7.30
N GLU A 224 -20.09 9.77 -8.29
CA GLU A 224 -19.63 10.17 -9.62
C GLU A 224 -20.70 11.06 -10.30
N GLU A 225 -20.34 12.34 -10.55
CA GLU A 225 -21.13 13.26 -11.37
C GLU A 225 -21.31 12.69 -12.79
N ILE A 226 -22.51 12.84 -13.34
CA ILE A 226 -22.91 12.35 -14.68
C ILE A 226 -22.38 13.29 -15.76
#